data_AF-A0A2J8AI68-F1
#
_entry.id   AF-A0A2J8AI68-F1
#
_cell.length_a   1.000
_cell.length_b   1.000
_cell.length_c   1.000
_cell.angle_alpha   90.00
_cell.angle_beta   90.00
_cell.angle_gamma   90.00
#
_symmetry.space_group_name_H-M   'P 1'
#
loop_
_entity.id
_entity.type
_entity.pdbx_description
1 polymer ?
#
loop_
_entity_poly.entity_id
_entity_poly.type
_entity_poly.pdbx_seq_one_letter_code
_entity_poly.pdbx_strand_id
1 'polypeptide(L)'
;MQCQAQLQRSTITLKGSAQIVTQYFEYAVQSILYQRGVYPSDDFKQKKEYGISVWVSNDDSLSKYLSTVLLQTKGSSSQEESFAMQCQAQLQRSTITLKGSAQIVTQYFEYAVQSILYQRGVYPSDDFKQKKEYGISVWVSNDDSLSKYLSTVLLQTKAWLEKGKLRQLVLVITDVSTSEVLERWTFDIDTNQEVVAGGKLPEKAETEIKGEIAGILRQICASVSFLPLLDSRCSIDILVYTDNVEDVPAEWEDSDARNIKNAEVVSLRAFSTKVHNVKTMVAYKAEDML
;
A
#
# COMPACT_ATOMS: atom_id res chain seq x y z
N MET A 1 -5.61 -48.31 28.79
CA MET A 1 -6.55 -47.73 27.81
C MET A 1 -6.00 -46.40 27.34
N GLN A 2 -5.33 -46.36 26.18
CA GLN A 2 -4.88 -45.11 25.56
C GLN A 2 -5.86 -44.76 24.44
N CYS A 3 -6.50 -43.60 24.54
CA CYS A 3 -7.42 -43.09 23.54
C CYS A 3 -6.66 -42.04 22.71
N GLN A 4 -6.34 -42.36 21.46
CA GLN A 4 -5.78 -41.40 20.50
C GLN A 4 -6.92 -40.67 19.79
N ALA A 5 -6.99 -39.36 19.96
CA ALA A 5 -7.84 -38.50 19.14
C ALA A 5 -7.17 -38.32 17.76
N GLN A 6 -7.71 -38.96 16.73
CA GLN A 6 -7.33 -38.68 15.34
C GLN A 6 -7.93 -37.33 14.92
N LEU A 7 -7.07 -36.33 14.70
CA LEU A 7 -7.43 -35.11 13.97
C LEU A 7 -7.65 -35.47 12.49
N GLN A 8 -8.91 -35.68 12.10
CA GLN A 8 -9.28 -35.72 10.69
C GLN A 8 -9.04 -34.32 10.08
N ARG A 9 -7.96 -34.17 9.31
CA ARG A 9 -7.81 -33.03 8.40
C ARG A 9 -8.87 -33.16 7.31
N SER A 10 -9.96 -32.41 7.42
CA SER A 10 -10.95 -32.26 6.36
C SER A 10 -10.35 -31.39 5.26
N THR A 11 -10.00 -32.02 4.13
CA THR A 11 -9.61 -31.30 2.91
C THR A 11 -10.79 -30.50 2.40
N ILE A 12 -10.71 -29.16 2.42
CA ILE A 12 -11.74 -28.29 1.87
C ILE A 12 -11.76 -28.47 0.35
N THR A 13 -12.85 -29.02 -0.17
CA THR A 13 -13.09 -29.15 -1.61
C THR A 13 -13.47 -27.80 -2.21
N LEU A 14 -13.34 -27.62 -3.53
CA LEU A 14 -13.73 -26.39 -4.24
C LEU A 14 -15.19 -25.97 -3.93
N LYS A 15 -16.09 -26.95 -3.79
CA LYS A 15 -17.49 -26.73 -3.38
C LYS A 15 -17.61 -26.27 -1.93
N GLY A 16 -16.79 -26.84 -1.03
CA GLY A 16 -16.72 -26.41 0.38
C GLY A 16 -16.18 -24.98 0.52
N SER A 17 -15.14 -24.61 -0.24
CA SER A 17 -14.62 -23.24 -0.24
C SER A 17 -15.63 -22.24 -0.82
N ALA A 18 -16.34 -22.61 -1.89
CA ALA A 18 -17.36 -21.74 -2.48
C ALA A 18 -18.50 -21.45 -1.48
N GLN A 19 -18.94 -22.47 -0.73
CA GLN A 19 -19.98 -22.30 0.28
C GLN A 19 -19.55 -21.37 1.43
N ILE A 20 -18.31 -21.52 1.92
CA ILE A 20 -17.74 -20.66 2.96
C ILE A 20 -17.63 -19.22 2.45
N VAL A 21 -17.15 -19.03 1.23
CA VAL A 21 -17.01 -17.69 0.61
C VAL A 21 -18.37 -17.04 0.41
N THR A 22 -19.38 -17.78 -0.05
CA THR A 22 -20.74 -17.24 -0.18
C THR A 22 -21.32 -16.80 1.16
N GLN A 23 -21.16 -17.63 2.20
CA GLN A 23 -21.65 -17.31 3.54
C GLN A 23 -20.94 -16.08 4.12
N TYR A 24 -19.63 -15.93 3.87
CA TYR A 24 -18.90 -14.72 4.24
C TYR A 24 -19.47 -13.47 3.56
N PHE A 25 -19.68 -13.53 2.24
CA PHE A 25 -20.22 -12.39 1.49
C PHE A 25 -21.64 -12.00 1.95
N GLU A 26 -22.47 -12.98 2.32
CA GLU A 26 -23.82 -12.74 2.86
C GLU A 26 -23.78 -11.86 4.12
N TYR A 27 -22.90 -12.15 5.07
CA TYR A 27 -22.78 -11.37 6.31
C TYR A 27 -22.00 -10.06 6.11
N ALA A 28 -20.99 -10.06 5.24
CA ALA A 28 -20.18 -8.87 4.98
C ALA A 28 -21.01 -7.76 4.33
N VAL A 29 -21.82 -8.09 3.31
CA VAL A 29 -22.69 -7.11 2.64
C VAL A 29 -23.70 -6.52 3.61
N GLN A 30 -24.36 -7.34 4.43
CA GLN A 30 -25.32 -6.86 5.41
C GLN A 30 -24.69 -5.94 6.48
N SER A 31 -23.47 -6.27 6.93
CA SER A 31 -22.73 -5.43 7.86
C SER A 31 -22.34 -4.08 7.23
N ILE A 32 -21.99 -4.06 5.94
CA ILE A 32 -21.69 -2.83 5.20
C ILE A 32 -22.95 -1.97 5.04
N LEU A 33 -24.07 -2.57 4.67
CA LEU A 33 -25.35 -1.86 4.51
C LEU A 33 -25.76 -1.14 5.80
N TYR A 34 -25.58 -1.81 6.94
CA TYR A 34 -25.80 -1.22 8.27
C TYR A 34 -24.80 -0.09 8.58
N GLN A 35 -23.49 -0.36 8.48
CA GLN A 35 -22.45 0.61 8.84
C GLN A 35 -22.47 1.88 7.96
N ARG A 36 -22.96 1.75 6.72
CA ARG A 36 -23.08 2.86 5.78
C ARG A 36 -24.44 3.56 5.82
N GLY A 37 -25.36 3.10 6.68
CA GLY A 37 -26.70 3.69 6.81
C GLY A 37 -27.53 3.63 5.53
N VAL A 38 -27.30 2.63 4.67
CA VAL A 38 -28.04 2.46 3.41
C VAL A 38 -29.50 2.06 3.70
N TYR A 39 -29.72 1.39 4.84
CA TYR A 39 -31.01 0.99 5.38
C TYR A 39 -31.12 1.48 6.84
N PRO A 40 -32.34 1.71 7.35
CA PRO A 40 -32.57 2.07 8.76
C PRO A 40 -31.90 1.08 9.73
N SER A 41 -31.34 1.59 10.82
CA SER A 41 -30.66 0.77 11.84
C SER A 41 -31.61 -0.23 12.51
N ASP A 42 -32.89 0.12 12.63
CA ASP A 42 -33.92 -0.69 13.28
C ASP A 42 -34.26 -1.96 12.48
N ASP A 43 -33.89 -1.99 11.20
CA ASP A 43 -34.07 -3.14 10.32
C ASP A 43 -32.96 -4.19 10.46
N PHE A 44 -32.02 -4.03 11.40
CA PHE A 44 -30.92 -4.96 11.63
C PHE A 44 -30.90 -5.51 13.04
N LYS A 45 -30.52 -6.79 13.14
CA LYS A 45 -30.24 -7.47 14.41
C LYS A 45 -28.82 -8.01 14.44
N GLN A 46 -28.26 -8.09 15.63
CA GLN A 46 -26.95 -8.66 15.84
C GLN A 46 -27.04 -10.20 15.92
N LYS A 47 -26.19 -10.90 15.17
CA LYS A 47 -26.06 -12.35 15.18
C LYS A 47 -24.59 -12.73 15.40
N LYS A 48 -24.32 -13.77 16.19
CA LYS A 48 -22.96 -14.27 16.40
C LYS A 48 -22.61 -15.33 15.37
N GLU A 49 -21.62 -15.05 14.53
CA GLU A 49 -21.14 -15.95 13.47
C GLU A 49 -19.60 -15.91 13.42
N TYR A 50 -18.94 -17.05 13.25
CA TYR A 50 -17.47 -17.17 13.25
C TYR A 50 -16.78 -16.59 14.50
N GLY A 51 -17.48 -16.56 15.64
CA GLY A 51 -16.97 -15.97 16.88
C GLY A 51 -17.06 -14.44 16.96
N ILE A 52 -17.59 -13.77 15.94
CA ILE A 52 -17.75 -12.32 15.86
C ILE A 52 -19.25 -11.98 15.81
N SER A 53 -19.62 -10.80 16.30
CA SER A 53 -20.98 -10.28 16.13
C SER A 53 -21.12 -9.56 14.79
N VAL A 54 -22.01 -10.08 13.93
CA VAL A 54 -22.36 -9.51 12.61
C VAL A 54 -23.77 -8.94 12.62
N TRP A 55 -24.03 -7.96 11.75
CA TRP A 55 -25.36 -7.36 11.58
C TRP A 55 -26.10 -8.03 10.44
N VAL A 56 -27.33 -8.46 10.69
CA VAL A 56 -28.20 -9.16 9.74
C VAL A 56 -29.53 -8.44 9.67
N SER A 57 -30.01 -8.21 8.46
CA SER A 57 -31.29 -7.53 8.24
C SER A 57 -32.47 -8.42 8.69
N ASN A 58 -33.54 -7.78 9.17
CA ASN A 58 -34.83 -8.38 9.45
C ASN A 58 -35.76 -8.37 8.23
N ASP A 59 -35.36 -7.72 7.14
CA ASP A 59 -36.12 -7.72 5.88
C ASP A 59 -35.82 -8.98 5.06
N ASP A 60 -36.84 -9.83 4.93
CA ASP A 60 -36.79 -11.04 4.12
C ASP A 60 -36.58 -10.72 2.63
N SER A 61 -36.98 -9.54 2.16
CA SER A 61 -36.82 -9.10 0.77
C SER A 61 -35.35 -8.86 0.44
N LEU A 62 -34.63 -8.16 1.32
CA LEU A 62 -33.19 -7.95 1.21
C LEU A 62 -32.43 -9.27 1.28
N SER A 63 -32.79 -10.14 2.22
CA SER A 63 -32.18 -11.48 2.35
C SER A 63 -32.40 -12.34 1.10
N LYS A 64 -33.60 -12.28 0.50
CA LYS A 64 -33.93 -12.97 -0.74
C LYS A 64 -33.20 -12.40 -1.97
N TYR A 65 -33.05 -11.08 -2.02
CA TYR A 65 -32.26 -10.42 -3.05
C TYR A 65 -30.79 -10.83 -2.98
N LEU A 66 -30.18 -10.74 -1.78
CA LEU A 66 -28.78 -11.10 -1.57
C LEU A 66 -28.52 -12.57 -1.88
N SER A 67 -29.38 -13.48 -1.43
CA SER A 67 -29.26 -14.91 -1.75
C SER A 67 -29.39 -15.18 -3.25
N THR A 68 -30.26 -14.46 -3.97
CA THR A 68 -30.38 -14.57 -5.44
C THR A 68 -29.11 -14.11 -6.15
N VAL A 69 -28.54 -12.97 -5.75
CA VAL A 69 -27.28 -12.45 -6.28
C VAL A 69 -26.11 -13.41 -5.98
N LEU A 70 -26.06 -13.96 -4.77
CA LEU A 70 -25.05 -14.93 -4.35
C LEU A 70 -25.21 -16.31 -5.00
N LEU A 71 -26.42 -16.68 -5.43
CA LEU A 71 -26.66 -17.88 -6.23
C LEU A 71 -26.13 -17.71 -7.65
N GLN A 72 -26.24 -16.50 -8.23
CA GLN A 72 -25.67 -16.19 -9.55
C GLN A 72 -24.14 -16.30 -9.57
N THR A 73 -23.48 -16.04 -8.43
CA THR A 73 -22.02 -16.19 -8.31
C THR A 73 -21.56 -17.63 -8.09
N LYS A 74 -22.48 -18.58 -7.81
CA LYS A 74 -22.16 -20.00 -7.59
C LYS A 74 -21.98 -20.85 -8.86
N GLY A 75 -22.22 -20.29 -10.05
CA GLY A 75 -21.97 -20.94 -11.33
C GLY A 75 -22.96 -22.04 -11.70
N SER A 76 -23.67 -21.88 -12.81
CA SER A 76 -24.41 -22.96 -13.48
C SER A 76 -23.41 -23.74 -14.33
N SER A 77 -23.22 -25.02 -14.01
CA SER A 77 -22.16 -25.93 -14.48
C SER A 77 -22.19 -26.33 -15.96
N SER A 78 -22.66 -25.47 -16.87
CA SER A 78 -22.81 -25.80 -18.30
C SER A 78 -22.11 -24.83 -19.26
N GLN A 79 -21.45 -23.79 -18.75
CA GLN A 79 -20.71 -22.81 -19.56
C GLN A 79 -19.28 -22.54 -19.06
N GLU A 80 -18.79 -23.33 -18.10
CA GLU A 80 -17.47 -23.11 -17.49
C GLU A 80 -16.29 -23.42 -18.44
N GLU A 81 -16.45 -24.34 -19.40
CA GLU A 81 -15.32 -24.70 -20.29
C GLU A 81 -15.01 -23.63 -21.36
N SER A 82 -15.97 -22.79 -21.77
CA SER A 82 -15.73 -21.72 -22.74
C SER A 82 -15.29 -20.40 -22.09
N PHE A 83 -15.77 -20.10 -20.88
CA PHE A 83 -15.39 -18.86 -20.16
C PHE A 83 -14.10 -18.99 -19.37
N ALA A 84 -13.76 -20.18 -18.85
CA ALA A 84 -12.48 -20.41 -18.17
C ALA A 84 -11.27 -20.25 -19.11
N MET A 85 -11.48 -20.38 -20.43
CA MET A 85 -10.43 -20.15 -21.43
C MET A 85 -10.30 -18.67 -21.86
N GLN A 86 -11.25 -17.80 -21.50
CA GLN A 86 -11.22 -16.37 -21.86
C GLN A 86 -10.88 -15.42 -20.69
N CYS A 87 -11.00 -15.87 -19.44
CA CYS A 87 -10.59 -15.10 -18.25
C CYS A 87 -9.33 -15.64 -17.55
N GLN A 88 -8.47 -16.35 -18.27
CA GLN A 88 -7.04 -16.27 -17.98
C GLN A 88 -6.49 -15.08 -18.75
N ALA A 89 -6.62 -13.86 -18.19
CA ALA A 89 -5.52 -12.93 -18.37
C ALA A 89 -4.33 -13.70 -17.78
N GLN A 90 -3.53 -14.32 -18.67
CA GLN A 90 -2.38 -15.10 -18.28
C GLN A 90 -1.66 -14.27 -17.22
N LEU A 91 -1.57 -14.80 -16.01
CA LEU A 91 -0.77 -14.20 -14.95
C LEU A 91 0.67 -14.42 -15.40
N GLN A 92 1.10 -13.65 -16.40
CA GLN A 92 2.41 -13.75 -17.02
C GLN A 92 3.38 -13.28 -15.95
N ARG A 93 3.86 -14.25 -15.18
CA ARG A 93 4.92 -14.05 -14.22
C ARG A 93 6.14 -13.71 -15.04
N SER A 94 6.53 -12.45 -15.00
CA SER A 94 7.76 -11.98 -15.61
C SER A 94 8.90 -12.18 -14.64
N THR A 95 10.05 -12.54 -15.18
CA THR A 95 11.31 -12.55 -14.44
C THR A 95 11.66 -11.12 -14.08
N ILE A 96 11.83 -10.83 -12.80
CA ILE A 96 12.17 -9.49 -12.32
C ILE A 96 13.69 -9.39 -12.23
N THR A 97 14.28 -8.56 -13.09
CA THR A 97 15.70 -8.23 -13.02
C THR A 97 15.96 -7.18 -11.94
N LEU A 98 17.22 -7.07 -11.49
CA LEU A 98 17.63 -6.01 -10.56
C LEU A 98 17.31 -4.61 -11.10
N LYS A 99 17.62 -4.36 -12.38
CA LYS A 99 17.30 -3.09 -13.07
C LYS A 99 15.81 -2.84 -13.20
N GLY A 100 15.03 -3.87 -13.57
CA GLY A 100 13.57 -3.76 -13.67
C GLY A 100 12.93 -3.44 -12.32
N SER A 101 13.41 -4.10 -11.26
CA SER A 101 12.96 -3.80 -9.90
C SER A 101 13.35 -2.38 -9.45
N ALA A 102 14.60 -1.96 -9.68
CA ALA A 102 15.06 -0.60 -9.35
C ALA A 102 14.21 0.47 -10.06
N GLN A 103 13.82 0.23 -11.32
CA GLN A 103 12.92 1.13 -12.06
C GLN A 103 11.53 1.21 -11.42
N ILE A 104 10.95 0.08 -11.02
CA ILE A 104 9.63 0.05 -10.35
C ILE A 104 9.68 0.80 -9.01
N VAL A 105 10.72 0.56 -8.20
CA VAL A 105 10.87 1.21 -6.90
C VAL A 105 11.11 2.71 -7.04
N THR A 106 11.93 3.13 -8.01
CA THR A 106 12.18 4.56 -8.29
C THR A 106 10.88 5.26 -8.71
N GLN A 107 10.09 4.64 -9.59
CA GLN A 107 8.79 5.17 -10.01
C GLN A 107 7.82 5.27 -8.83
N TYR A 108 7.81 4.27 -7.94
CA TYR A 108 7.03 4.34 -6.70
C TYR A 108 7.44 5.54 -5.84
N PHE A 109 8.73 5.77 -5.60
CA PHE A 109 9.20 6.93 -4.83
C PHE A 109 8.80 8.26 -5.45
N GLU A 110 8.88 8.38 -6.78
CA GLU A 110 8.44 9.57 -7.52
C GLU A 110 6.99 9.93 -7.19
N TYR A 111 6.08 8.96 -7.25
CA TYR A 111 4.66 9.19 -6.98
C TYR A 111 4.34 9.29 -5.50
N ALA A 112 5.03 8.54 -4.64
CA ALA A 112 4.83 8.58 -3.20
C ALA A 112 5.23 9.95 -2.63
N VAL A 113 6.40 10.46 -2.98
CA VAL A 113 6.90 11.77 -2.54
C VAL A 113 5.95 12.87 -3.00
N GLN A 114 5.63 12.94 -4.29
CA GLN A 114 4.72 13.97 -4.82
C GLN A 114 3.31 13.88 -4.21
N SER A 115 2.81 12.67 -3.97
CA SER A 115 1.53 12.50 -3.28
C SER A 115 1.59 13.01 -1.84
N ILE A 116 2.68 12.78 -1.09
CA ILE A 116 2.86 13.34 0.26
C ILE A 116 2.90 14.88 0.19
N LEU A 117 3.69 15.46 -0.73
CA LEU A 117 3.81 16.91 -0.87
C LEU A 117 2.46 17.59 -1.11
N TYR A 118 1.63 16.99 -1.96
CA TYR A 118 0.26 17.46 -2.21
C TYR A 118 -0.64 17.26 -1.00
N GLN A 119 -0.70 16.05 -0.45
CA GLN A 119 -1.63 15.67 0.62
C GLN A 119 -1.34 16.37 1.95
N ARG A 120 -0.08 16.74 2.20
CA ARG A 120 0.34 17.50 3.38
C ARG A 120 0.32 19.01 3.15
N GLY A 121 -0.04 19.48 1.94
CA GLY A 121 -0.14 20.90 1.63
C GLY A 121 1.19 21.66 1.69
N VAL A 122 2.32 20.96 1.49
CA VAL A 122 3.65 21.60 1.52
C VAL A 122 3.85 22.52 0.31
N TYR A 123 3.23 22.15 -0.81
CA TYR A 123 3.12 22.95 -2.01
C TYR A 123 1.64 23.24 -2.33
N PRO A 124 1.33 24.38 -2.96
CA PRO A 124 -0.04 24.72 -3.35
C PRO A 124 -0.72 23.64 -4.19
N SER A 125 -2.02 23.41 -3.99
CA SER A 125 -2.78 22.41 -4.75
C SER A 125 -2.79 22.67 -6.25
N ASP A 126 -2.73 23.94 -6.66
CA ASP A 126 -2.77 24.38 -8.05
C ASP A 126 -1.49 23.99 -8.82
N ASP A 127 -0.41 23.72 -8.10
CA ASP A 127 0.87 23.26 -8.67
C ASP A 127 0.86 21.75 -8.95
N PHE A 128 -0.26 21.05 -8.78
CA PHE A 128 -0.37 19.62 -9.05
C PHE A 128 -1.47 19.30 -10.05
N LYS A 129 -1.22 18.28 -10.87
CA LYS A 129 -2.20 17.65 -11.75
C LYS A 129 -2.37 16.18 -11.38
N GLN A 130 -3.58 15.67 -11.61
CA GLN A 130 -3.84 14.24 -11.49
C GLN A 130 -3.34 13.50 -12.73
N LYS A 131 -2.68 12.37 -12.50
CA LYS A 131 -2.27 11.41 -13.52
C LYS A 131 -2.81 10.03 -13.15
N LYS A 132 -3.30 9.26 -14.12
CA LYS A 132 -3.70 7.87 -13.88
C LYS A 132 -2.47 6.97 -13.94
N GLU A 133 -2.15 6.31 -12.84
CA GLU A 133 -1.05 5.35 -12.73
C GLU A 133 -1.41 4.23 -11.75
N TYR A 134 -0.94 3.00 -12.00
CA TYR A 134 -1.26 1.83 -11.15
C TYR A 134 -2.76 1.58 -10.93
N GLY A 135 -3.61 2.04 -11.85
CA GLY A 135 -5.06 1.96 -11.72
C GLY A 135 -5.68 2.92 -10.70
N ILE A 136 -4.93 3.94 -10.25
CA ILE A 136 -5.42 5.02 -9.38
C ILE A 136 -5.01 6.41 -9.94
N SER A 137 -5.66 7.46 -9.46
CA SER A 137 -5.20 8.83 -9.71
C SER A 137 -4.12 9.19 -8.69
N VAL A 138 -2.93 9.53 -9.18
CA VAL A 138 -1.80 10.06 -8.39
C VAL A 138 -1.57 11.53 -8.71
N TRP A 139 -0.91 12.25 -7.80
CA TRP A 139 -0.60 13.66 -7.96
C TRP A 139 0.82 13.84 -8.48
N VAL A 140 0.98 14.70 -9.47
CA VAL A 140 2.26 15.04 -10.09
C VAL A 140 2.36 16.55 -10.17
N SER A 141 3.50 17.12 -9.78
CA SER A 141 3.72 18.56 -9.82
C SER A 141 3.83 19.09 -11.26
N ASN A 142 3.41 20.33 -11.45
CA ASN A 142 3.64 21.14 -12.65
C ASN A 142 4.78 22.16 -12.45
N ASP A 143 5.37 22.23 -11.25
CA ASP A 143 6.52 23.08 -10.99
C ASP A 143 7.79 22.42 -11.53
N ASP A 144 8.44 23.09 -12.48
CA ASP A 144 9.64 22.60 -13.15
C ASP A 144 10.82 22.48 -12.17
N SER A 145 10.89 23.34 -11.16
CA SER A 145 11.99 23.36 -10.19
C SER A 145 11.93 22.12 -9.29
N LEU A 146 10.76 21.83 -8.72
CA LEU A 146 10.47 20.62 -7.94
C LEU A 146 10.65 19.36 -8.79
N SER A 147 10.13 19.37 -10.02
CA SER A 147 10.27 18.24 -10.94
C SER A 147 11.73 17.93 -11.25
N LYS A 148 12.56 18.96 -11.48
CA LYS A 148 13.99 18.82 -11.72
C LYS A 148 14.76 18.37 -10.49
N TYR A 149 14.42 18.91 -9.32
CA TYR A 149 14.99 18.50 -8.04
C TYR A 149 14.73 17.01 -7.77
N LEU A 150 13.46 16.59 -7.82
CA LEU A 150 13.08 15.19 -7.63
C LEU A 150 13.72 14.27 -8.67
N SER A 151 13.77 14.68 -9.93
CA SER A 151 14.42 13.90 -11.00
C SER A 151 15.90 13.65 -10.71
N THR A 152 16.62 14.67 -10.21
CA THR A 152 18.05 14.55 -9.87
C THR A 152 18.25 13.56 -8.73
N VAL A 153 17.45 13.69 -7.67
CA VAL A 153 17.48 12.80 -6.50
C VAL A 153 17.13 11.35 -6.87
N LEU A 154 16.07 11.16 -7.63
CA LEU A 154 15.58 9.84 -8.04
C LEU A 154 16.52 9.15 -9.03
N LEU A 155 17.21 9.90 -9.90
CA LEU A 155 18.21 9.34 -10.81
C LEU A 155 19.35 8.70 -10.02
N GLN A 156 19.86 9.39 -9.00
CA GLN A 156 20.90 8.84 -8.13
C GLN A 156 20.37 7.69 -7.26
N THR A 157 19.16 7.82 -6.73
CA THR A 157 18.48 6.76 -5.96
C THR A 157 18.36 5.47 -6.76
N LYS A 158 18.01 5.57 -8.05
CA LYS A 158 17.98 4.44 -8.98
C LYS A 158 19.35 3.78 -9.13
N ALA A 159 20.42 4.57 -9.26
CA ALA A 159 21.78 4.03 -9.38
C ALA A 159 22.19 3.23 -8.12
N TRP A 160 21.82 3.70 -6.93
CA TRP A 160 22.09 2.96 -5.68
C TRP A 160 21.22 1.71 -5.52
N LEU A 161 19.95 1.73 -5.98
CA LEU A 161 19.10 0.54 -6.05
C LEU A 161 19.67 -0.51 -6.99
N GLU A 162 20.14 -0.12 -8.18
CA GLU A 162 20.76 -1.04 -9.15
C GLU A 162 22.07 -1.66 -8.63
N LYS A 163 22.75 -1.00 -7.69
CA LYS A 163 23.93 -1.53 -7.00
C LYS A 163 23.58 -2.30 -5.72
N GLY A 164 22.31 -2.31 -5.29
CA GLY A 164 21.86 -2.92 -4.04
C GLY A 164 22.43 -2.26 -2.77
N LYS A 165 22.81 -0.98 -2.85
CA LYS A 165 23.46 -0.22 -1.77
C LYS A 165 22.49 0.68 -0.99
N LEU A 166 21.30 0.96 -1.54
CA LEU A 166 20.31 1.80 -0.90
C LEU A 166 19.65 1.07 0.29
N ARG A 167 19.67 1.68 1.47
CA ARG A 167 19.00 1.18 2.67
C ARG A 167 17.71 1.92 2.96
N GLN A 168 17.74 3.25 2.95
CA GLN A 168 16.56 4.05 3.29
C GLN A 168 16.51 5.32 2.43
N LEU A 169 15.30 5.71 2.06
CA LEU A 169 14.98 7.05 1.56
C LEU A 169 14.05 7.70 2.57
N VAL A 170 14.35 8.92 2.99
CA VAL A 170 13.60 9.62 4.02
C VAL A 170 13.20 10.99 3.50
N LEU A 171 11.92 11.30 3.53
CA LEU A 171 11.37 12.63 3.29
C LEU A 171 11.08 13.28 4.65
N VAL A 172 11.75 14.39 4.92
CA VAL A 172 11.60 15.17 6.15
C VAL A 172 10.79 16.42 5.84
N ILE A 173 9.78 16.71 6.65
CA ILE A 173 8.99 17.94 6.59
C ILE A 173 9.33 18.77 7.83
N THR A 174 9.83 19.98 7.61
CA THR A 174 10.33 20.87 8.66
C THR A 174 9.57 22.20 8.62
N ASP A 175 9.15 22.69 9.78
CA ASP A 175 8.61 24.04 9.92
C ASP A 175 9.70 25.08 9.61
N VAL A 176 9.43 26.00 8.69
CA VAL A 176 10.41 27.01 8.25
C VAL A 176 10.70 28.04 9.34
N SER A 177 9.73 28.34 10.20
CA SER A 177 9.83 29.36 11.25
C SER A 177 10.57 28.85 12.48
N THR A 178 10.32 27.61 12.90
CA THR A 178 10.91 27.02 14.12
C THR A 178 12.10 26.12 13.83
N SER A 179 12.30 25.72 12.55
CA SER A 179 13.25 24.67 12.16
C SER A 179 12.99 23.33 12.86
N GLU A 180 11.77 23.11 13.35
CA GLU A 180 11.37 21.85 13.99
C GLU A 180 10.90 20.83 12.94
N VAL A 181 11.31 19.58 13.10
CA VAL A 181 10.86 18.48 12.24
C VAL A 181 9.47 18.03 12.67
N LEU A 182 8.48 18.18 11.78
CA LEU A 182 7.08 17.87 12.03
C LEU A 182 6.74 16.42 11.63
N GLU A 183 7.25 16.00 10.46
CA GLU A 183 7.03 14.67 9.91
C GLU A 183 8.31 14.10 9.30
N ARG A 184 8.49 12.79 9.47
CA ARG A 184 9.60 12.02 8.89
C ARG A 184 9.05 10.76 8.24
N TRP A 185 8.91 10.83 6.92
CA TRP A 185 8.46 9.73 6.07
C TRP A 185 9.64 8.87 5.69
N THR A 186 9.65 7.63 6.18
CA THR A 186 10.75 6.67 5.99
C THR A 186 10.31 5.57 5.03
N PHE A 187 11.07 5.40 3.96
CA PHE A 187 10.98 4.27 3.05
C PHE A 187 12.19 3.38 3.32
N ASP A 188 11.96 2.24 3.96
CA ASP A 188 12.98 1.26 4.31
C ASP A 188 13.06 0.20 3.20
N ILE A 189 14.26 -0.02 2.66
CA ILE A 189 14.52 -0.89 1.52
C ILE A 189 15.37 -2.07 1.96
N ASP A 190 14.80 -3.26 1.83
CA ASP A 190 15.53 -4.52 1.96
C ASP A 190 15.78 -5.10 0.56
N THR A 191 17.06 -5.25 0.22
CA THR A 191 17.51 -5.73 -1.09
C THR A 191 18.00 -7.16 -0.98
N ASN A 192 17.46 -8.03 -1.82
CA ASN A 192 17.88 -9.42 -1.91
C ASN A 192 19.30 -9.51 -2.50
N GLN A 193 20.27 -9.75 -1.61
CA GLN A 193 21.69 -9.84 -1.95
C GLN A 193 22.02 -11.02 -2.88
N GLU A 194 21.23 -12.09 -2.89
CA GLU A 194 21.43 -13.20 -3.83
C GLU A 194 21.24 -12.75 -5.28
N VAL A 195 20.25 -11.89 -5.53
CA VAL A 195 19.99 -11.33 -6.86
C VAL A 195 21.10 -10.36 -7.26
N VAL A 196 21.60 -9.57 -6.32
CA VAL A 196 22.74 -8.66 -6.53
C VAL A 196 24.01 -9.44 -6.89
N ALA A 197 24.23 -10.60 -6.25
CA ALA A 197 25.35 -11.49 -6.52
C ALA A 197 25.22 -12.32 -7.82
N GLY A 198 24.19 -12.06 -8.64
CA GLY A 198 23.96 -12.79 -9.90
C GLY A 198 23.28 -14.15 -9.73
N GLY A 199 22.60 -14.37 -8.60
CA GLY A 199 21.84 -15.57 -8.31
C GLY A 199 20.53 -15.69 -9.11
N LYS A 200 19.67 -16.62 -8.68
CA LYS A 200 18.41 -16.91 -9.39
C LYS A 200 17.48 -15.70 -9.37
N LEU A 201 17.06 -15.26 -10.56
CA LEU A 201 16.10 -14.17 -10.69
C LEU A 201 14.70 -14.61 -10.21
N PRO A 202 14.03 -13.79 -9.39
CA PRO A 202 12.70 -14.12 -8.92
C PRO A 202 11.64 -13.83 -9.98
N GLU A 203 10.50 -14.50 -9.86
CA GLU A 203 9.33 -14.29 -10.71
C GLU A 203 8.18 -13.74 -9.87
N LYS A 204 7.55 -12.67 -10.33
CA LYS A 204 6.33 -12.10 -9.73
C LYS A 204 5.50 -11.44 -10.83
N ALA A 205 4.18 -11.51 -10.71
CA ALA A 205 3.31 -10.86 -11.69
C ALA A 205 3.35 -9.34 -11.51
N GLU A 206 3.49 -8.61 -12.61
CA GLU A 206 3.52 -7.14 -12.58
C GLU A 206 2.19 -6.56 -12.03
N THR A 207 1.06 -7.20 -12.32
CA THR A 207 -0.25 -6.82 -11.79
C THR A 207 -0.33 -6.90 -10.28
N GLU A 208 0.33 -7.88 -9.67
CA GLU A 208 0.42 -8.04 -8.21
C GLU A 208 1.25 -6.91 -7.60
N ILE A 209 2.42 -6.60 -8.18
CA ILE A 209 3.29 -5.51 -7.73
C ILE A 209 2.57 -4.16 -7.83
N LYS A 210 1.91 -3.88 -8.97
CA LYS A 210 1.14 -2.65 -9.16
C LYS A 210 -0.03 -2.54 -8.18
N GLY A 211 -0.69 -3.67 -7.88
CA GLY A 211 -1.75 -3.73 -6.89
C GLY A 211 -1.28 -3.40 -5.47
N GLU A 212 -0.11 -3.93 -5.06
CA GLU A 212 0.52 -3.61 -3.78
C GLU A 212 0.88 -2.11 -3.70
N ILE A 213 1.55 -1.57 -4.73
CA ILE A 213 1.91 -0.15 -4.82
C ILE A 213 0.66 0.74 -4.71
N ALA A 214 -0.39 0.44 -5.46
CA ALA A 214 -1.65 1.18 -5.40
C ALA A 214 -2.31 1.10 -4.01
N GLY A 215 -2.12 -0.01 -3.29
CA GLY A 215 -2.56 -0.15 -1.90
C GLY A 215 -1.85 0.84 -0.97
N ILE A 216 -0.54 0.97 -1.10
CA ILE A 216 0.27 1.88 -0.26
C ILE A 216 0.00 3.34 -0.59
N LEU A 217 -0.09 3.70 -1.87
CA LEU A 217 -0.43 5.07 -2.28
C LEU A 217 -1.80 5.51 -1.74
N ARG A 218 -2.79 4.60 -1.70
CA ARG A 218 -4.07 4.88 -1.03
C ARG A 218 -3.93 5.07 0.47
N GLN A 219 -3.04 4.32 1.14
CA GLN A 219 -2.77 4.50 2.57
C GLN A 219 -2.06 5.84 2.86
N ILE A 220 -1.16 6.29 1.99
CA ILE A 220 -0.56 7.62 2.07
C ILE A 220 -1.65 8.70 1.97
N CYS A 221 -2.57 8.60 1.02
CA CYS A 221 -3.70 9.54 0.95
C CYS A 221 -4.60 9.47 2.19
N ALA A 222 -4.81 8.27 2.74
CA ALA A 222 -5.62 8.09 3.94
C ALA A 222 -4.90 8.57 5.21
N SER A 223 -3.57 8.69 5.23
CA SER A 223 -2.86 9.07 6.45
C SER A 223 -3.16 10.49 6.91
N VAL A 224 -3.51 11.37 5.98
CA VAL A 224 -3.94 12.75 6.27
C VAL A 224 -5.05 12.80 7.31
N SER A 225 -5.90 11.77 7.41
CA SER A 225 -7.02 11.78 8.36
C SER A 225 -6.60 11.57 9.82
N PHE A 226 -5.39 11.07 10.08
CA PHE A 226 -4.90 10.82 11.44
C PHE A 226 -3.61 11.57 11.78
N LEU A 227 -2.95 12.19 10.79
CA LEU A 227 -1.79 13.05 11.03
C LEU A 227 -2.26 14.45 11.46
N PRO A 228 -1.57 15.09 12.42
CA PRO A 228 -1.84 16.48 12.82
C PRO A 228 -1.88 17.44 11.62
N LEU A 229 -2.60 18.55 11.73
CA LEU A 229 -2.64 19.53 10.66
C LEU A 229 -1.33 20.32 10.61
N LEU A 230 -0.80 20.54 9.41
CA LEU A 230 0.32 21.46 9.21
C LEU A 230 -0.26 22.86 8.99
N ASP A 231 -0.16 23.73 9.99
CA ASP A 231 -0.70 25.09 9.98
C ASP A 231 0.36 26.15 9.61
N SER A 232 1.63 25.75 9.51
CA SER A 232 2.76 26.60 9.21
C SER A 232 3.38 26.33 7.84
N ARG A 233 4.18 27.27 7.37
CA ARG A 233 4.95 27.09 6.14
C ARG A 233 6.03 26.03 6.36
N CYS A 234 5.97 24.96 5.59
CA CYS A 234 6.91 23.85 5.66
C CYS A 234 7.96 23.90 4.55
N SER A 235 9.10 23.27 4.81
CA SER A 235 10.17 22.94 3.86
C SER A 235 10.40 21.43 3.85
N ILE A 236 11.07 20.94 2.81
CA ILE A 236 11.37 19.52 2.66
C ILE A 236 12.86 19.27 2.51
N ASP A 237 13.29 18.15 3.07
CA ASP A 237 14.63 17.60 2.85
C ASP A 237 14.49 16.11 2.53
N ILE A 238 15.30 15.62 1.58
CA ILE A 238 15.34 14.20 1.24
C ILE A 238 16.69 13.64 1.68
N LEU A 239 16.66 12.71 2.62
CA LEU A 239 17.84 12.02 3.12
C LEU A 239 17.92 10.62 2.52
N VAL A 240 19.13 10.17 2.22
CA VAL A 240 19.37 8.83 1.70
C VAL A 240 20.42 8.13 2.56
N TYR A 241 20.10 6.92 2.99
CA TYR A 241 21.02 6.05 3.72
C TYR A 241 21.53 4.96 2.78
N THR A 242 22.86 4.88 2.64
CA THR A 242 23.57 3.94 1.75
C THR A 242 24.73 3.29 2.49
N ASP A 243 25.07 2.06 2.13
CA ASP A 243 26.16 1.30 2.76
C ASP A 243 27.57 1.80 2.39
N ASN A 244 27.70 2.57 1.31
CA ASN A 244 29.01 3.06 0.86
C ASN A 244 28.93 4.53 0.42
N VAL A 245 29.74 5.36 1.09
CA VAL A 245 29.88 6.82 0.91
C VAL A 245 30.76 7.17 -0.30
N GLU A 246 31.50 6.22 -0.88
CA GLU A 246 32.42 6.44 -2.00
C GLU A 246 31.71 6.75 -3.33
N ASP A 247 30.41 6.43 -3.46
CA ASP A 247 29.60 6.65 -4.66
C ASP A 247 28.66 7.88 -4.51
N VAL A 248 29.00 8.82 -3.63
CA VAL A 248 28.19 10.03 -3.36
C VAL A 248 28.56 11.14 -4.36
N PRO A 249 27.62 11.61 -5.20
CA PRO A 249 27.88 12.72 -6.13
C PRO A 249 28.18 14.02 -5.40
N ALA A 250 28.83 14.96 -6.08
CA ALA A 250 29.25 16.24 -5.49
C ALA A 250 28.07 17.12 -5.03
N GLU A 251 26.87 16.91 -5.57
CA GLU A 251 25.65 17.63 -5.17
C GLU A 251 25.05 17.11 -3.85
N TRP A 252 25.60 16.05 -3.27
CA TRP A 252 25.13 15.45 -2.03
C TRP A 252 26.10 15.76 -0.88
N GLU A 253 25.55 16.07 0.28
CA GLU A 253 26.31 16.35 1.49
C GLU A 253 25.82 15.48 2.66
N ASP A 254 26.70 15.27 3.64
CA ASP A 254 26.33 14.59 4.88
C ASP A 254 25.32 15.43 5.67
N SER A 255 24.27 14.78 6.16
CA SER A 255 23.23 15.42 6.98
C SER A 255 22.97 14.62 8.24
N ASP A 256 22.51 15.32 9.29
CA ASP A 256 21.95 14.69 10.47
C ASP A 256 20.70 13.85 10.12
N ALA A 257 20.40 12.87 10.97
CA ALA A 257 19.27 11.95 10.76
C ALA A 257 17.87 12.60 10.86
N ARG A 258 17.81 13.86 11.33
CA ARG A 258 16.59 14.67 11.52
C ARG A 258 15.45 13.90 12.19
N ASN A 259 15.78 13.24 13.31
CA ASN A 259 14.81 12.46 14.08
C ASN A 259 13.89 13.37 14.91
N ILE A 260 12.63 12.97 15.03
CA ILE A 260 11.63 13.65 15.84
C ILE A 260 11.68 13.09 17.27
N LYS A 261 11.69 13.97 18.28
CA LYS A 261 11.62 13.57 19.69
C LYS A 261 10.18 13.24 20.07
N ASN A 262 9.97 12.16 20.82
CA ASN A 262 8.64 11.69 21.26
C ASN A 262 7.64 11.50 20.10
N ALA A 263 8.13 10.99 18.97
CA ALA A 263 7.31 10.79 17.79
C ALA A 263 6.37 9.59 17.93
N GLU A 264 5.16 9.73 17.41
CA GLU A 264 4.31 8.58 17.10
C GLU A 264 4.69 8.04 15.73
N VAL A 265 4.69 6.72 15.59
CA VAL A 265 5.11 6.04 14.36
C VAL A 265 3.98 5.17 13.84
N VAL A 266 3.61 5.39 12.58
CA VAL A 266 2.62 4.59 11.87
C VAL A 266 3.29 3.87 10.71
N SER A 267 3.20 2.54 10.72
CA SER A 267 3.66 1.70 9.60
C SER A 267 2.52 1.49 8.61
N LEU A 268 2.82 1.75 7.33
CA LEU A 268 1.96 1.41 6.22
C LEU A 268 2.27 -0.01 5.73
N ARG A 269 1.49 -0.48 4.75
CA ARG A 269 1.77 -1.73 4.04
C ARG A 269 3.11 -1.63 3.31
N ALA A 270 3.71 -2.79 3.10
CA ALA A 270 4.90 -2.96 2.29
C ALA A 270 4.54 -3.55 0.93
N PHE A 271 5.40 -3.33 -0.07
CA PHE A 271 5.33 -4.03 -1.34
C PHE A 271 6.67 -4.68 -1.64
N SER A 272 6.64 -5.76 -2.42
CA SER A 272 7.86 -6.45 -2.80
C SER A 272 7.86 -6.79 -4.27
N THR A 273 9.00 -6.55 -4.91
CA THR A 273 9.31 -7.05 -6.25
C THR A 273 10.02 -8.41 -6.20
N LYS A 274 10.21 -8.97 -4.99
CA LYS A 274 11.11 -10.10 -4.64
C LYS A 274 12.60 -9.82 -4.78
N VAL A 275 12.98 -8.71 -5.42
CA VAL A 275 14.34 -8.18 -5.42
C VAL A 275 14.49 -7.12 -4.34
N HIS A 276 13.64 -6.09 -4.39
CA HIS A 276 13.51 -5.08 -3.36
C HIS A 276 12.19 -5.26 -2.62
N ASN A 277 12.23 -5.15 -1.29
CA ASN A 277 11.09 -5.04 -0.41
C ASN A 277 11.10 -3.65 0.22
N VAL A 278 10.02 -2.89 0.05
CA VAL A 278 9.93 -1.51 0.50
C VAL A 278 8.84 -1.41 1.56
N LYS A 279 9.23 -0.96 2.76
CA LYS A 279 8.33 -0.66 3.86
C LYS A 279 8.22 0.84 4.02
N THR A 280 7.00 1.34 4.20
CA THR A 280 6.76 2.77 4.37
C THR A 280 6.28 3.03 5.79
N MET A 281 6.87 4.02 6.45
CA MET A 281 6.51 4.44 7.79
C MET A 281 6.49 5.96 7.85
N VAL A 282 5.62 6.52 8.68
CA VAL A 282 5.63 7.95 9.00
C VAL A 282 5.83 8.10 10.51
N ALA A 283 6.85 8.86 10.90
CA ALA A 283 6.98 9.37 12.25
C ALA A 283 6.47 10.82 12.26
N TYR A 284 5.61 11.18 13.20
CA TYR A 284 5.10 12.53 13.36
C TYR A 284 5.10 12.93 14.83
N LYS A 285 5.18 14.23 15.07
CA LYS A 285 5.04 14.79 16.42
C LYS A 285 3.57 14.73 16.82
N ALA A 286 3.24 14.04 17.92
CA ALA A 286 1.91 14.11 18.48
C ALA A 286 1.65 15.51 19.03
N GLU A 287 0.44 16.05 18.82
CA GLU A 287 0.03 17.25 19.54
C GLU A 287 -0.04 16.92 21.05
N ASP A 288 0.60 17.71 21.89
CA ASP A 288 0.39 17.64 23.33
C ASP A 288 -1.08 18.00 23.58
N MET A 289 -1.93 17.00 23.79
CA MET A 289 -3.30 17.25 24.24
C MET A 289 -3.23 17.89 25.63
N LEU A 290 -3.38 19.22 25.66
CA LEU A 290 -3.52 20.04 26.87
C LEU A 290 -4.79 19.68 27.66
#